data_AF-A0A1A8SG19-F1
#
_entry.id   AF-A0A1A8SG19-F1
#
_cell.length_a   1.000
_cell.length_b   1.000
_cell.length_c   1.000
_cell.angle_alpha   90.00
_cell.angle_beta   90.00
_cell.angle_gamma   90.00
#
_symmetry.space_group_name_H-M   'P 1'
#
loop_
_entity.id
_entity.type
_entity.pdbx_description
1 polymer ?
#
loop_
_entity_poly.entity_id
_entity_poly.type
_entity_poly.pdbx_seq_one_letter_code
_entity_poly.pdbx_strand_id
1 'polypeptide(L)'
;RYFFIQAVGSEGEKLAVSPGKDAFKVKITSLDKEFIRVHVPPPLDRGDGSFLVRYRLYGSAVKGLKVEVLHQGAAVAESPYILQGPVYHEYCDCPESGASLWQSVLRCPTDEPQILSDFKPFPTIDLQHLRQEVPRRFSNRGGLIHYTITDNKVYRRTLGKYTDFKMFSDEMLLSLTRKVRVPDVE
;
A
#
# COMPACT_ATOMS: atom_id res chain seq x y z
N ARG A 1 -1.32 -5.63 2.63
CA ARG A 1 -2.61 -5.05 3.07
C ARG A 1 -2.78 -5.29 4.56
N TYR A 2 -3.62 -4.51 5.22
CA TYR A 2 -3.83 -4.67 6.66
C TYR A 2 -5.21 -4.21 7.11
N PHE A 3 -5.61 -4.63 8.30
CA PHE A 3 -6.72 -4.08 9.07
C PHE A 3 -6.37 -4.14 10.56
N PHE A 4 -7.17 -3.46 11.39
CA PHE A 4 -6.98 -3.46 12.84
C PHE A 4 -8.06 -4.32 13.52
N ILE A 5 -7.65 -5.03 14.57
CA ILE A 5 -8.56 -5.58 15.56
C ILE A 5 -8.49 -4.64 16.78
N GLN A 6 -9.64 -4.21 17.29
CA GLN A 6 -9.72 -3.51 18.56
C GLN A 6 -10.29 -4.48 19.59
N ALA A 7 -9.54 -4.79 20.64
CA ALA A 7 -10.06 -5.56 21.76
C ALA A 7 -11.01 -4.69 22.59
N VAL A 8 -12.13 -5.27 22.98
CA VAL A 8 -13.15 -4.64 23.83
C VAL A 8 -13.48 -5.54 25.01
N GLY A 9 -13.88 -4.96 26.13
CA GLY A 9 -14.39 -5.70 27.27
C GLY A 9 -15.84 -6.16 27.07
N SER A 10 -16.44 -6.70 28.13
CA SER A 10 -17.79 -7.27 28.08
C SER A 10 -18.89 -6.24 27.81
N GLU A 11 -18.65 -4.97 28.12
CA GLU A 11 -19.60 -3.87 27.90
C GLU A 11 -19.31 -3.11 26.58
N GLY A 12 -18.34 -3.59 25.78
CA GLY A 12 -17.96 -2.98 24.50
C GLY A 12 -16.96 -1.83 24.62
N GLU A 13 -16.46 -1.55 25.82
CA GLU A 13 -15.44 -0.56 26.10
C GLU A 13 -14.08 -0.98 25.52
N LYS A 14 -13.37 -0.04 24.89
CA LYS A 14 -12.05 -0.32 24.32
C LYS A 14 -11.04 -0.61 25.43
N LEU A 15 -10.34 -1.72 25.34
CA LEU A 15 -9.24 -2.01 26.24
C LEU A 15 -8.08 -1.06 25.95
N ALA A 16 -7.54 -0.42 26.99
CA ALA A 16 -6.35 0.42 26.90
C ALA A 16 -5.05 -0.40 26.93
N VAL A 17 -5.14 -1.67 27.32
CA VAL A 17 -4.01 -2.61 27.43
C VAL A 17 -4.39 -3.90 26.72
N SER A 18 -3.46 -4.44 25.96
CA SER A 18 -3.69 -5.64 25.16
C SER A 18 -3.90 -6.89 26.03
N PRO A 19 -4.88 -7.76 25.68
CA PRO A 19 -5.17 -8.99 26.42
C PRO A 19 -4.10 -10.10 26.27
N GLY A 20 -3.02 -9.84 25.52
CA GLY A 20 -1.91 -10.75 25.29
C GLY A 20 -1.46 -10.76 23.83
N LYS A 21 -0.17 -11.09 23.59
CA LYS A 21 0.44 -11.04 22.24
C LYS A 21 -0.19 -12.00 21.23
N ASP A 22 -0.66 -13.17 21.69
CA ASP A 22 -1.30 -14.20 20.87
C ASP A 22 -2.81 -14.29 21.10
N ALA A 23 -3.43 -13.19 21.55
CA ALA A 23 -4.85 -13.16 21.88
C ALA A 23 -5.74 -13.50 20.67
N PHE A 24 -5.33 -13.13 19.46
CA PHE A 24 -6.14 -13.33 18.25
C PHE A 24 -5.42 -14.19 17.22
N LYS A 25 -6.17 -15.12 16.63
CA LYS A 25 -5.75 -15.89 15.46
C LYS A 25 -6.62 -15.49 14.28
N VAL A 26 -5.98 -15.10 13.17
CA VAL A 26 -6.68 -14.70 11.94
C VAL A 26 -6.42 -15.71 10.84
N LYS A 27 -7.49 -16.13 10.16
CA LYS A 27 -7.41 -16.96 8.96
C LYS A 27 -8.15 -16.26 7.83
N ILE A 28 -7.50 -16.16 6.67
CA ILE A 28 -8.10 -15.55 5.48
C ILE A 28 -8.07 -16.57 4.36
N THR A 29 -9.22 -16.80 3.73
CA THR A 29 -9.37 -17.72 2.60
C THR A 29 -10.11 -17.03 1.46
N SER A 30 -9.77 -17.38 0.21
CA SER A 30 -10.58 -16.96 -0.94
C SER A 30 -11.93 -17.66 -0.94
N LEU A 31 -12.95 -16.96 -1.45
CA LEU A 31 -14.28 -17.50 -1.78
C LEU A 31 -14.33 -18.10 -3.20
N ASP A 32 -13.23 -18.02 -3.95
CA ASP A 32 -13.10 -18.65 -5.26
C ASP A 32 -13.08 -20.17 -5.17
N LYS A 33 -13.43 -20.83 -6.28
CA LYS A 33 -13.33 -22.30 -6.39
C LYS A 33 -11.87 -22.77 -6.40
N GLU A 34 -11.00 -21.96 -7.02
CA GLU A 34 -9.58 -22.24 -7.09
C GLU A 34 -8.86 -21.79 -5.82
N PHE A 35 -7.86 -22.57 -5.41
CA PHE A 35 -7.08 -22.24 -4.23
C PHE A 35 -6.18 -21.03 -4.50
N ILE A 36 -6.41 -19.96 -3.74
CA ILE A 36 -5.54 -18.79 -3.71
C ILE A 36 -4.81 -18.78 -2.38
N ARG A 37 -3.48 -18.85 -2.43
CA ARG A 37 -2.65 -18.74 -1.23
C ARG A 37 -2.76 -17.32 -0.65
N VAL A 38 -3.13 -17.25 0.62
CA VAL A 38 -3.10 -16.03 1.42
C VAL A 38 -2.16 -16.25 2.59
N HIS A 39 -1.12 -15.42 2.70
CA HIS A 39 -0.23 -15.43 3.86
C HIS A 39 -0.71 -14.40 4.87
N VAL A 40 -0.96 -14.86 6.09
CA VAL A 40 -1.42 -14.06 7.23
C VAL A 40 -0.45 -14.32 8.38
N PRO A 41 0.56 -13.47 8.61
CA PRO A 41 1.37 -13.55 9.83
C PRO A 41 0.51 -13.32 11.09
N PRO A 42 0.99 -13.74 12.27
CA PRO A 42 0.32 -13.44 13.54
C PRO A 42 0.01 -11.93 13.67
N PRO A 43 -1.16 -11.56 14.22
CA PRO A 43 -1.48 -10.17 14.51
C PRO A 43 -0.40 -9.51 15.36
N LEU A 44 0.02 -8.31 14.97
CA LEU A 44 1.02 -7.54 15.72
C LEU A 44 0.32 -6.73 16.81
N ASP A 45 0.57 -7.07 18.07
CA ASP A 45 0.14 -6.30 19.23
C ASP A 45 0.79 -4.90 19.24
N ARG A 46 -0.03 -3.85 19.36
CA ARG A 46 0.42 -2.44 19.44
C ARG A 46 0.53 -1.93 20.88
N GLY A 47 0.16 -2.75 21.87
CA GLY A 47 0.23 -2.45 23.30
C GLY A 47 -0.91 -1.58 23.84
N ASP A 48 -1.78 -1.07 22.97
CA ASP A 48 -2.89 -0.15 23.29
C ASP A 48 -4.27 -0.85 23.19
N GLY A 49 -4.30 -2.18 23.27
CA GLY A 49 -5.50 -2.97 23.05
C GLY A 49 -5.87 -3.18 21.58
N SER A 50 -5.11 -2.60 20.65
CA SER A 50 -5.29 -2.83 19.22
C SER A 50 -4.21 -3.72 18.61
N PHE A 51 -4.57 -4.46 17.56
CA PHE A 51 -3.69 -5.38 16.86
C PHE A 51 -3.68 -5.07 15.37
N LEU A 52 -2.50 -4.97 14.77
CA LEU A 52 -2.32 -4.81 13.34
C LEU A 52 -2.27 -6.20 12.67
N VAL A 53 -3.29 -6.50 11.88
CA VAL A 53 -3.33 -7.71 11.07
C VAL A 53 -2.84 -7.38 9.68
N ARG A 54 -1.74 -8.01 9.25
CA ARG A 54 -1.22 -7.89 7.88
C ARG A 54 -1.54 -9.16 7.10
N TYR A 55 -1.78 -9.02 5.82
CA TYR A 55 -1.92 -10.16 4.92
C TYR A 55 -1.40 -9.85 3.52
N ARG A 56 -0.95 -10.92 2.86
CA ARG A 56 -0.47 -10.93 1.48
C ARG A 56 -1.21 -11.98 0.68
N LEU A 57 -1.86 -11.53 -0.39
CA LEU A 57 -2.42 -12.39 -1.43
C LEU A 57 -1.30 -12.82 -2.37
N TYR A 58 -1.37 -14.05 -2.90
CA TYR A 58 -0.49 -14.53 -3.99
C TYR A 58 -1.25 -14.68 -5.32
N GLY A 59 -2.53 -14.29 -5.35
CA GLY A 59 -3.39 -14.25 -6.52
C GLY A 59 -4.61 -13.35 -6.25
N SER A 60 -5.30 -12.93 -7.31
CA SER A 60 -6.49 -12.08 -7.20
C SER A 60 -7.71 -12.93 -6.85
N ALA A 61 -8.46 -12.55 -5.81
CA ALA A 61 -9.67 -13.25 -5.43
C ALA A 61 -10.92 -12.61 -6.05
N VAL A 62 -11.55 -13.26 -7.03
CA VAL A 62 -12.63 -12.66 -7.82
C VAL A 62 -13.93 -12.59 -7.02
N LYS A 63 -14.25 -13.66 -6.29
CA LYS A 63 -15.47 -13.72 -5.46
C LYS A 63 -15.35 -13.05 -4.10
N GLY A 64 -14.14 -12.66 -3.70
CA GLY A 64 -13.88 -12.02 -2.42
C GLY A 64 -13.14 -12.91 -1.42
N LEU A 65 -13.04 -12.44 -0.18
CA LEU A 65 -12.30 -13.11 0.89
C LEU A 65 -13.21 -13.35 2.09
N LYS A 66 -13.02 -14.50 2.75
CA LYS A 66 -13.54 -14.79 4.08
C LYS A 66 -12.44 -14.52 5.10
N VAL A 67 -12.70 -13.66 6.07
CA VAL A 67 -11.79 -13.29 7.16
C VAL A 67 -12.35 -13.83 8.48
N GLU A 68 -11.69 -14.84 9.03
CA GLU A 68 -12.03 -15.46 10.30
C GLU A 68 -11.10 -14.88 11.39
N VAL A 69 -11.69 -14.27 12.42
CA VAL A 69 -10.98 -13.76 13.60
C VAL A 69 -11.41 -14.59 14.80
N LEU A 70 -10.43 -15.24 15.44
CA LEU A 70 -10.66 -16.16 16.54
C LEU A 70 -9.95 -15.69 17.81
N HIS A 71 -10.60 -15.82 18.95
CA HIS A 71 -9.99 -15.72 20.28
C HIS A 71 -10.15 -17.05 20.99
N GLN A 72 -9.05 -17.64 21.47
CA GLN A 72 -9.06 -18.96 22.13
C GLN A 72 -9.80 -20.06 21.31
N GLY A 73 -9.76 -19.96 19.98
CA GLY A 73 -10.41 -20.90 19.06
C GLY A 73 -11.88 -20.62 18.74
N ALA A 74 -12.53 -19.70 19.45
CA ALA A 74 -13.91 -19.27 19.16
C ALA A 74 -13.92 -18.02 18.26
N ALA A 75 -14.90 -17.96 17.35
CA ALA A 75 -15.15 -16.75 16.57
C ALA A 75 -15.59 -15.60 17.49
N VAL A 76 -15.06 -14.41 17.24
CA VAL A 76 -15.38 -13.20 18.00
C VAL A 76 -16.08 -12.17 17.13
N ALA A 77 -16.94 -11.36 17.78
CA ALA A 77 -17.77 -10.35 17.11
C ALA A 77 -18.53 -10.97 15.92
N GLU A 78 -18.52 -10.33 14.76
CA GLU A 78 -19.24 -10.78 13.56
C GLU A 78 -18.41 -11.75 12.69
N SER A 79 -17.32 -12.33 13.22
CA SER A 79 -16.51 -13.28 12.48
C SER A 79 -17.33 -14.53 12.10
N PRO A 80 -17.31 -14.99 10.83
CA PRO A 80 -16.44 -14.52 9.75
C PRO A 80 -16.96 -13.26 9.03
N TYR A 81 -16.02 -12.37 8.70
CA TYR A 81 -16.29 -11.21 7.84
C TYR A 81 -16.13 -11.58 6.37
N ILE A 82 -17.08 -11.15 5.54
CA ILE A 82 -17.04 -11.36 4.09
C ILE A 82 -16.65 -10.07 3.39
N LEU A 83 -15.43 -10.04 2.84
CA LEU A 83 -14.98 -8.96 1.97
C LEU A 83 -15.42 -9.28 0.55
N GLN A 84 -16.38 -8.51 0.04
CA GLN A 84 -16.88 -8.67 -1.32
C GLN A 84 -15.77 -8.43 -2.35
N GLY A 85 -15.73 -9.29 -3.38
CA GLY A 85 -14.75 -9.20 -4.47
C GLY A 85 -15.10 -8.19 -5.56
N PRO A 86 -14.19 -7.96 -6.51
CA PRO A 86 -12.88 -8.59 -6.62
C PRO A 86 -11.84 -7.97 -5.68
N VAL A 87 -10.95 -8.81 -5.14
CA VAL A 87 -9.83 -8.41 -4.29
C VAL A 87 -8.53 -8.72 -5.03
N TYR A 88 -8.03 -7.74 -5.77
CA TYR A 88 -6.88 -7.92 -6.66
C TYR A 88 -5.58 -8.24 -5.93
N HIS A 89 -4.69 -8.99 -6.57
CA HIS A 89 -3.30 -9.15 -6.16
C HIS A 89 -2.51 -7.84 -6.30
N GLU A 90 -1.43 -7.66 -5.52
CA GLU A 90 -0.60 -6.44 -5.57
C GLU A 90 0.05 -6.21 -6.94
N TYR A 91 0.33 -7.30 -7.67
CA TYR A 91 0.89 -7.26 -9.02
C TYR A 91 -0.15 -7.44 -10.13
N CYS A 92 -1.44 -7.28 -9.82
CA CYS A 92 -2.44 -7.17 -10.88
C CYS A 92 -2.17 -5.90 -11.68
N ASP A 93 -2.10 -6.01 -13.01
CA ASP A 93 -2.00 -4.86 -13.92
C ASP A 93 -3.41 -4.48 -14.37
N CYS A 94 -4.05 -3.61 -13.59
CA CYS A 94 -5.44 -3.19 -13.78
C CYS A 94 -5.57 -1.68 -13.51
N PRO A 95 -4.92 -0.83 -14.32
CA PRO A 95 -4.89 0.60 -14.06
C PRO A 95 -6.27 1.21 -14.29
N GLU A 96 -6.78 1.89 -13.26
CA GLU A 96 -7.94 2.75 -13.40
C GLU A 96 -7.64 3.89 -14.38
N SER A 97 -8.53 4.10 -15.34
CA SER A 97 -8.44 5.16 -16.33
C SER A 97 -8.78 6.54 -15.76
N GLY A 98 -9.71 6.60 -14.82
CA GLY A 98 -10.14 7.84 -14.18
C GLY A 98 -9.35 8.15 -12.92
N ALA A 99 -8.37 9.05 -13.00
CA ALA A 99 -7.60 9.47 -11.83
C ALA A 99 -8.49 10.03 -10.70
N SER A 100 -9.56 10.76 -11.03
CA SER A 100 -10.53 11.28 -10.06
C SER A 100 -11.32 10.16 -9.37
N LEU A 101 -11.74 9.13 -10.12
CA LEU A 101 -12.39 7.95 -9.57
C LEU A 101 -11.45 7.23 -8.61
N TRP A 102 -10.21 6.99 -9.02
CA TRP A 102 -9.19 6.35 -8.19
C TRP A 102 -8.93 7.12 -6.87
N GLN A 103 -8.77 8.44 -6.94
CA GLN A 103 -8.60 9.30 -5.76
C GLN A 103 -9.80 9.22 -4.81
N SER A 104 -11.03 9.26 -5.37
CA SER A 104 -12.26 9.18 -4.57
C SER A 104 -12.40 7.84 -3.83
N VAL A 105 -12.00 6.74 -4.47
CA VAL A 105 -12.03 5.39 -3.89
C VAL A 105 -11.00 5.26 -2.77
N LEU A 106 -9.80 5.81 -2.95
CA LEU A 106 -8.76 5.79 -1.93
C LEU A 106 -9.05 6.74 -0.76
N ARG A 107 -10.02 7.65 -0.91
CA ARG A 107 -10.38 8.67 0.09
C ARG A 107 -9.14 9.47 0.53
N CYS A 108 -8.25 9.75 -0.42
CA CYS A 108 -7.12 10.63 -0.17
C CYS A 108 -7.64 12.04 0.20
N PRO A 109 -6.96 12.75 1.12
CA PRO A 109 -7.22 14.17 1.32
C PRO A 109 -7.10 14.93 -0.01
N THR A 110 -7.96 15.92 -0.22
CA THR A 110 -7.90 16.78 -1.41
C THR A 110 -6.59 17.57 -1.45
N ASP A 111 -6.13 18.02 -0.28
CA ASP A 111 -4.90 18.78 -0.11
C ASP A 111 -4.01 18.10 0.93
N GLU A 112 -2.70 18.09 0.65
CA GLU A 112 -1.66 17.65 1.59
C GLU A 112 -0.70 18.82 1.83
N PRO A 113 -0.75 19.48 3.01
CA PRO A 113 0.00 20.71 3.27
C PRO A 113 1.51 20.58 3.04
N GLN A 114 2.09 19.42 3.35
CA GLN A 114 3.50 19.16 3.12
C GLN A 114 3.83 19.18 1.62
N ILE A 115 3.06 18.44 0.81
CA ILE A 115 3.23 18.38 -0.65
C ILE A 115 3.10 19.79 -1.24
N LEU A 116 2.04 20.53 -0.88
CA LEU A 116 1.84 21.89 -1.36
C LEU A 116 3.00 22.81 -0.99
N SER A 117 3.54 22.69 0.23
CA SER A 117 4.69 23.47 0.67
C SER A 117 5.96 23.13 -0.12
N ASP A 118 6.21 21.85 -0.39
CA ASP A 118 7.39 21.38 -1.12
C ASP A 118 7.39 21.81 -2.59
N PHE A 119 6.21 21.97 -3.19
CA PHE A 119 6.06 22.46 -4.56
C PHE A 119 6.07 23.99 -4.71
N LYS A 120 5.89 24.76 -3.62
CA LYS A 120 5.91 26.26 -3.67
C LYS A 120 7.15 26.85 -4.34
N PRO A 121 8.39 26.36 -4.10
CA PRO A 121 9.59 26.91 -4.74
C PRO A 121 9.68 26.62 -6.25
N PHE A 122 8.82 25.75 -6.78
CA PHE A 122 8.89 25.24 -8.14
C PHE A 122 7.62 25.55 -8.95
N PRO A 123 7.31 26.85 -9.18
CA PRO A 123 6.10 27.24 -9.91
C PRO A 123 6.14 26.82 -11.39
N THR A 124 7.34 26.63 -11.95
CA THR A 124 7.59 26.09 -13.29
C THR A 124 8.80 25.16 -13.24
N ILE A 125 8.84 24.18 -14.14
CA ILE A 125 9.92 23.19 -14.22
C ILE A 125 10.56 23.26 -15.62
N ASP A 126 11.86 23.58 -15.68
CA ASP A 126 12.66 23.48 -16.90
C ASP A 126 13.41 22.13 -16.91
N LEU A 127 12.81 21.13 -17.56
CA LEU A 127 13.40 19.80 -17.67
C LEU A 127 14.73 19.79 -18.44
N GLN A 128 14.91 20.67 -19.42
CA GLN A 128 16.15 20.72 -20.20
C GLN A 128 17.32 21.17 -19.31
N HIS A 129 17.08 22.21 -18.51
CA HIS A 129 18.05 22.69 -17.53
C HIS A 129 18.34 21.63 -16.45
N LEU A 130 17.30 21.01 -15.88
CA LEU A 130 17.46 20.00 -14.82
C LEU A 130 18.25 18.77 -15.28
N ARG A 131 18.02 18.29 -16.51
CA ARG A 131 18.78 17.16 -17.09
C ARG A 131 20.28 17.44 -17.20
N GLN A 132 20.69 18.69 -17.30
CA GLN A 132 22.10 19.09 -17.34
C GLN A 132 22.66 19.33 -15.92
N GLU A 133 21.94 20.10 -15.11
CA GLU A 133 22.44 20.56 -13.81
C GLU A 133 22.40 19.49 -12.72
N VAL A 134 21.33 18.68 -12.65
CA VAL A 134 21.16 17.69 -11.59
C VAL A 134 22.28 16.64 -11.63
N PRO A 135 22.61 16.01 -12.77
CA PRO A 135 23.70 15.04 -12.81
C PRO A 135 25.05 15.70 -12.52
N ARG A 136 25.30 16.90 -13.05
CA ARG A 136 26.54 17.64 -12.83
C ARG A 136 26.80 17.92 -11.34
N ARG A 137 25.74 18.26 -10.58
CA ARG A 137 25.84 18.62 -9.17
C ARG A 137 25.82 17.43 -8.22
N PHE A 138 25.06 16.37 -8.55
CA PHE A 138 24.72 15.33 -7.56
C PHE A 138 25.23 13.92 -7.89
N SER A 139 25.63 13.62 -9.13
CA SER A 139 26.10 12.27 -9.53
C SER A 139 27.23 11.73 -8.65
N ASN A 140 28.20 12.60 -8.32
CA ASN A 140 29.39 12.23 -7.55
C ASN A 140 29.18 12.18 -6.03
N ARG A 141 28.05 12.69 -5.51
CA ARG A 141 27.84 12.93 -4.07
C ARG A 141 26.76 12.07 -3.44
N GLY A 142 26.06 11.24 -4.20
CA GLY A 142 25.01 10.43 -3.60
C GLY A 142 24.27 9.52 -4.54
N GLY A 143 23.03 9.24 -4.15
CA GLY A 143 22.11 8.43 -4.92
C GLY A 143 21.26 9.29 -5.83
N LEU A 144 21.48 9.15 -7.13
CA LEU A 144 20.74 9.86 -8.15
C LEU A 144 20.22 8.86 -9.19
N ILE A 145 18.91 8.83 -9.32
CA ILE A 145 18.20 8.05 -10.33
C ILE A 145 17.25 9.01 -11.01
N HIS A 146 17.25 8.95 -12.33
CA HIS A 146 16.31 9.64 -13.17
C HIS A 146 15.19 8.68 -13.56
N TYR A 147 13.97 9.01 -13.17
CA TYR A 147 12.78 8.26 -13.55
C TYR A 147 12.02 9.01 -14.64
N THR A 148 11.29 8.27 -15.44
CA THR A 148 10.33 8.83 -16.38
C THR A 148 9.14 7.91 -16.42
N ILE A 149 7.93 8.46 -16.44
CA ILE A 149 6.73 7.70 -16.77
C ILE A 149 6.26 8.19 -18.12
N THR A 150 6.15 7.29 -19.09
CA THR A 150 5.57 7.59 -20.40
C THR A 150 4.67 6.45 -20.82
N ASP A 151 3.47 6.76 -21.30
CA ASP A 151 2.45 5.74 -21.63
C ASP A 151 2.23 4.76 -20.46
N ASN A 152 2.14 5.31 -19.24
CA ASN A 152 1.95 4.58 -17.99
C ASN A 152 3.03 3.49 -17.71
N LYS A 153 4.21 3.60 -18.33
CA LYS A 153 5.36 2.70 -18.12
C LYS A 153 6.48 3.45 -17.43
N VAL A 154 7.08 2.81 -16.42
CA VAL A 154 8.17 3.39 -15.64
C VAL A 154 9.51 3.06 -16.31
N TYR A 155 10.26 4.10 -16.63
CA TYR A 155 11.63 4.04 -17.12
C TYR A 155 12.57 4.57 -16.04
N ARG A 156 13.77 3.99 -15.98
CA ARG A 156 14.75 4.26 -14.94
C ARG A 156 16.13 4.39 -15.56
N ARG A 157 16.86 5.44 -15.19
CA ARG A 157 18.26 5.66 -15.53
C ARG A 157 19.07 6.00 -14.30
N THR A 158 20.04 5.15 -13.99
CA THR A 158 21.03 5.36 -12.94
C THR A 158 22.01 6.48 -13.34
N LEU A 159 22.15 7.51 -12.50
CA LEU A 159 23.06 8.64 -12.76
C LEU A 159 24.07 8.88 -11.63
N GLY A 160 23.79 8.40 -10.43
CA GLY A 160 24.68 8.52 -9.27
C GLY A 160 25.39 7.22 -8.91
N LYS A 161 26.20 7.28 -7.85
CA LYS A 161 27.01 6.15 -7.37
C LYS A 161 26.20 5.10 -6.58
N TYR A 162 25.20 5.53 -5.81
CA TYR A 162 24.39 4.65 -4.95
C TYR A 162 22.95 4.60 -5.46
N THR A 163 22.50 3.50 -6.07
CA THR A 163 21.22 3.52 -6.79
C THR A 163 20.31 2.33 -6.49
N ASP A 164 20.54 1.60 -5.41
CA ASP A 164 19.68 0.47 -5.05
C ASP A 164 18.41 0.88 -4.28
N PHE A 165 17.69 1.88 -4.80
CA PHE A 165 16.43 2.37 -4.24
C PHE A 165 15.20 1.59 -4.73
N LYS A 166 15.41 0.37 -5.26
CA LYS A 166 14.36 -0.45 -5.89
C LYS A 166 13.17 -0.68 -4.96
N MET A 167 13.44 -1.01 -3.70
CA MET A 167 12.41 -1.30 -2.70
C MET A 167 11.54 -0.08 -2.37
N PHE A 168 12.06 1.13 -2.57
CA PHE A 168 11.38 2.37 -2.19
C PHE A 168 10.71 3.02 -3.39
N SER A 169 11.50 3.47 -4.37
CA SER A 169 11.01 4.25 -5.50
C SER A 169 10.44 3.35 -6.60
N ASP A 170 11.17 2.32 -7.04
CA ASP A 170 10.72 1.47 -8.15
C ASP A 170 9.42 0.75 -7.79
N GLU A 171 9.36 0.09 -6.64
CA GLU A 171 8.15 -0.62 -6.20
C GLU A 171 6.95 0.32 -6.02
N MET A 172 7.16 1.54 -5.54
CA MET A 172 6.07 2.52 -5.40
C MET A 172 5.55 2.98 -6.76
N LEU A 173 6.43 3.36 -7.68
CA LEU A 173 6.06 3.81 -9.03
C LEU A 173 5.38 2.68 -9.82
N LEU A 174 5.93 1.47 -9.75
CA LEU A 174 5.35 0.29 -10.39
C LEU A 174 4.00 -0.10 -9.77
N SER A 175 3.86 0.04 -8.44
CA SER A 175 2.59 -0.19 -7.76
C SER A 175 1.53 0.83 -8.19
N LEU A 176 1.93 2.09 -8.37
CA LEU A 176 1.06 3.17 -8.83
C LEU A 176 0.58 2.92 -10.27
N THR A 177 1.50 2.67 -11.21
CA THR A 177 1.14 2.49 -12.63
C THR A 177 0.31 1.24 -12.89
N ARG A 178 0.41 0.20 -12.06
CA ARG A 178 -0.48 -0.97 -12.10
C ARG A 178 -1.92 -0.68 -11.65
N LYS A 179 -2.14 0.39 -10.87
CA LYS A 179 -3.41 0.70 -10.20
C LYS A 179 -4.15 1.87 -10.81
N VAL A 180 -3.45 2.81 -11.45
CA VAL A 180 -4.04 3.99 -12.08
C VAL A 180 -3.16 4.45 -13.24
N ARG A 181 -3.80 4.95 -14.31
CA ARG A 181 -3.09 5.66 -15.37
C ARG A 181 -2.62 7.00 -14.85
N VAL A 182 -1.30 7.19 -14.81
CA VAL A 182 -0.68 8.46 -14.44
C VAL A 182 -0.25 9.24 -15.69
N PRO A 183 -0.16 10.59 -15.63
CA PRO A 183 0.34 11.38 -16.74
C PRO A 183 1.81 11.09 -17.02
N ASP A 184 2.26 11.48 -18.20
CA ASP A 184 3.67 11.42 -18.57
C ASP A 184 4.46 12.46 -17.76
N VAL A 185 5.49 12.02 -17.04
CA VAL A 185 6.31 12.86 -16.13
C VAL A 185 7.77 12.42 -16.09
N GLU A 186 8.64 13.32 -15.64
CA GLU A 186 10.07 13.11 -15.33
C GLU A 186 10.41 13.67 -13.95
#